data_AF-A0A3M6XZC4-F1
#
_entry.id   AF-A0A3M6XZC4-F1
#
_cell.length_a   1.000
_cell.length_b   1.000
_cell.length_c   1.000
_cell.angle_alpha   90.00
_cell.angle_beta   90.00
_cell.angle_gamma   90.00
#
_symmetry.space_group_name_H-M   'P 1'
#
loop_
_entity.id
_entity.type
_entity.pdbx_description
1 polymer ?
#
loop_
_entity_poly.entity_id
_entity_poly.type
_entity_poly.pdbx_seq_one_letter_code
_entity_poly.pdbx_strand_id
1 'polypeptide(L)'
;MDQIILFGDNLTEQSFNQHQQPTTFAWGAALSALYARRLDIINRGLSGYNSTQALRALPLCLPEPTQTSLRLLTIAFGTNDARIPHSPGGPDQSVSVPEFVRNLRDMGSHPAVRAHEDTVKFVFITPPPVDERRLARADAEKYGSLVMGGKLRRRADRTAEYAKAVRELGIELGVPVCDVWSAMVVRAGFGAANRDEEEGGDETASGAPAAAAPPAASPSVDTSRGKHHQAAGSGAGAAAAAGVGGGGGSGGGGGGGEDETVPPLPAPLPGSLDLPPNESLQSFLQEDGVHLSAEGSRVLFGELMSVIDKHYPELMPSALRMRLPAWDDVDVWMAVEKDGHSEQREQQERVRARGAGREGGKVVKGEFEAVVSDTEENV
;
A
#
# COMPACT_ATOMS: atom_id res chain seq x y z
N MET A 1 -10.41 16.42 -6.49
CA MET A 1 -10.23 15.28 -7.43
C MET A 1 -10.30 14.03 -6.58
N ASP A 2 -10.96 12.97 -7.07
CA ASP A 2 -11.12 11.72 -6.32
C ASP A 2 -9.76 11.16 -5.86
N GLN A 3 -9.74 10.52 -4.70
CA GLN A 3 -8.50 10.22 -3.99
C GLN A 3 -8.33 8.74 -3.65
N ILE A 4 -7.08 8.30 -3.63
CA ILE A 4 -6.61 7.13 -2.88
C ILE A 4 -5.88 7.65 -1.65
N ILE A 5 -6.29 7.23 -0.46
CA ILE A 5 -5.62 7.61 0.78
C ILE A 5 -4.77 6.45 1.27
N LEU A 6 -3.49 6.75 1.52
CA LEU A 6 -2.56 5.85 2.16
C LEU A 6 -2.57 6.14 3.65
N PHE A 7 -3.30 5.37 4.45
CA PHE A 7 -3.38 5.55 5.90
C PHE A 7 -2.53 4.50 6.61
N GLY A 8 -1.56 4.92 7.42
CA GLY A 8 -0.66 3.99 8.08
C GLY A 8 0.35 4.65 9.00
N ASP A 9 1.36 3.89 9.41
CA ASP A 9 2.42 4.36 10.30
C ASP A 9 3.60 5.02 9.53
N ASN A 10 4.80 4.94 10.10
CA ASN A 10 6.04 5.44 9.52
C ASN A 10 6.36 4.85 8.14
N LEU A 11 5.96 3.62 7.83
CA LEU A 11 6.19 3.01 6.51
C LEU A 11 5.39 3.74 5.43
N THR A 12 4.18 4.17 5.77
CA THR A 12 3.34 4.99 4.90
C THR A 12 3.84 6.42 4.84
N GLU A 13 4.28 7.01 5.94
CA GLU A 13 4.80 8.39 5.96
C GLU A 13 5.99 8.53 5.02
N GLN A 14 6.89 7.54 5.03
CA GLN A 14 8.08 7.52 4.19
C GLN A 14 7.84 7.01 2.77
N SER A 15 6.61 6.71 2.37
CA SER A 15 6.29 6.12 1.06
C SER A 15 6.68 6.97 -0.15
N PHE A 16 7.00 8.26 0.05
CA PHE A 16 7.46 9.21 -0.96
C PHE A 16 8.95 9.55 -0.85
N ASN A 17 9.67 8.99 0.13
CA ASN A 17 11.05 9.34 0.40
C ASN A 17 11.99 8.75 -0.67
N GLN A 18 12.68 9.62 -1.40
CA GLN A 18 13.64 9.25 -2.44
C GLN A 18 15.03 9.87 -2.19
N HIS A 19 15.47 9.83 -0.93
CA HIS A 19 16.57 10.67 -0.40
C HIS A 19 17.99 10.17 -0.72
N GLN A 20 18.15 9.00 -1.36
CA GLN A 20 19.46 8.45 -1.71
C GLN A 20 19.80 8.70 -3.18
N GLN A 21 21.09 8.83 -3.50
CA GLN A 21 21.60 8.91 -4.87
C GLN A 21 22.28 7.59 -5.25
N PRO A 22 21.91 6.95 -6.38
CA PRO A 22 20.84 7.34 -7.30
C PRO A 22 19.46 7.28 -6.65
N THR A 23 18.53 8.13 -7.13
CA THR A 23 17.15 8.23 -6.62
C THR A 23 16.53 6.84 -6.46
N THR A 24 16.12 6.52 -5.24
CA THR A 24 15.56 5.22 -4.91
C THR A 24 14.07 5.13 -5.26
N PHE A 25 13.61 3.90 -5.54
CA PHE A 25 12.19 3.62 -5.72
C PHE A 25 11.44 3.85 -4.41
N ALA A 26 10.29 4.53 -4.48
CA ALA A 26 9.40 4.78 -3.36
C ALA A 26 7.96 4.54 -3.80
N TRP A 27 7.25 3.67 -3.08
CA TRP A 27 5.99 3.10 -3.56
C TRP A 27 4.85 4.12 -3.66
N GLY A 28 4.77 5.05 -2.71
CA GLY A 28 3.80 6.15 -2.74
C GLY A 28 4.05 7.12 -3.89
N ALA A 29 5.32 7.46 -4.14
CA ALA A 29 5.71 8.29 -5.29
C ALA A 29 5.40 7.58 -6.62
N ALA A 30 5.65 6.26 -6.70
CA ALA A 30 5.33 5.46 -7.88
C ALA A 30 3.81 5.41 -8.14
N LEU A 31 2.99 5.24 -7.10
CA LEU A 31 1.53 5.35 -7.22
C LEU A 31 1.13 6.74 -7.73
N SER A 32 1.67 7.82 -7.18
CA SER A 32 1.34 9.18 -7.63
C SER A 32 1.68 9.40 -9.11
N ALA A 33 2.82 8.90 -9.56
CA ALA A 33 3.21 8.98 -10.96
C ALA A 33 2.25 8.18 -11.86
N LEU A 34 1.87 6.97 -11.43
CA LEU A 34 1.02 6.06 -12.21
C LEU A 34 -0.44 6.55 -12.29
N TYR A 35 -0.95 7.15 -11.21
CA TYR A 35 -2.30 7.68 -11.12
C TYR A 35 -2.42 9.15 -11.54
N ALA A 36 -1.34 9.76 -12.03
CA ALA A 36 -1.32 11.15 -12.46
C ALA A 36 -2.48 11.46 -13.42
N ARG A 37 -3.20 12.56 -13.13
CA ARG A 37 -4.42 13.00 -13.85
C ARG A 37 -5.59 12.02 -13.78
N ARG A 38 -5.57 11.00 -12.92
CA ARG A 38 -6.67 10.01 -12.75
C ARG A 38 -7.25 10.07 -11.34
N LEU A 39 -6.42 9.82 -10.32
CA LEU A 39 -6.73 9.91 -8.90
C LEU A 39 -5.57 10.58 -8.14
N ASP A 40 -5.87 11.37 -7.11
CA ASP A 40 -4.82 11.90 -6.25
C ASP A 40 -4.42 10.83 -5.24
N ILE A 41 -3.11 10.63 -5.06
CA ILE A 41 -2.58 9.76 -3.99
C ILE A 41 -2.21 10.65 -2.80
N ILE A 42 -2.89 10.45 -1.67
CA ILE A 42 -2.71 11.26 -0.47
C ILE A 42 -2.04 10.43 0.61
N ASN A 43 -0.85 10.85 1.01
CA ASN A 43 -0.13 10.27 2.13
C ASN A 43 -0.71 10.77 3.47
N ARG A 44 -1.22 9.83 4.27
CA ARG A 44 -1.66 9.99 5.66
C ARG A 44 -0.92 9.00 6.57
N GLY A 45 0.38 8.89 6.35
CA GLY A 45 1.29 8.18 7.23
C GLY A 45 1.57 8.97 8.50
N LEU A 46 1.61 8.27 9.62
CA LEU A 46 1.73 8.82 10.96
C LEU A 46 2.92 8.16 11.67
N SER A 47 4.13 8.70 11.47
CA SER A 47 5.33 8.11 12.05
C SER A 47 5.26 8.06 13.58
N GLY A 48 5.58 6.87 14.12
CA GLY A 48 5.53 6.59 15.54
C GLY A 48 4.14 6.21 16.08
N TYR A 49 3.07 6.35 15.30
CA TYR A 49 1.72 5.99 15.75
C TYR A 49 1.52 4.47 15.79
N ASN A 50 0.72 4.02 16.76
CA ASN A 50 0.12 2.68 16.77
C ASN A 50 -1.36 2.74 16.38
N SER A 51 -2.01 1.57 16.24
CA SER A 51 -3.41 1.48 15.80
C SER A 51 -4.40 2.20 16.75
N THR A 52 -4.15 2.20 18.07
CA THR A 52 -5.03 2.87 19.05
C THR A 52 -5.01 4.38 18.85
N GLN A 53 -3.85 4.97 18.58
CA GLN A 53 -3.71 6.39 18.28
C GLN A 53 -4.26 6.72 16.89
N ALA A 54 -3.97 5.87 15.91
CA ALA A 54 -4.45 6.04 14.54
C ALA A 54 -5.97 6.05 14.45
N LEU A 55 -6.67 5.18 15.20
CA LEU A 55 -8.14 5.16 15.21
C LEU A 55 -8.73 6.51 15.65
N ARG A 56 -8.08 7.19 16.61
CA ARG A 56 -8.48 8.53 17.06
C ARG A 56 -8.15 9.61 16.03
N ALA A 57 -7.06 9.45 15.28
CA ALA A 57 -6.60 10.40 14.27
C ALA A 57 -7.33 10.24 12.92
N LEU A 58 -7.97 9.10 12.67
CA LEU A 58 -8.65 8.77 11.42
C LEU A 58 -9.59 9.88 10.89
N PRO A 59 -10.52 10.46 11.67
CA PRO A 59 -11.38 11.55 11.18
C PRO A 59 -10.61 12.81 10.78
N LEU A 60 -9.41 13.04 11.30
CA LEU A 60 -8.57 14.18 10.93
C LEU A 60 -7.80 13.93 9.63
N CYS A 61 -7.69 12.67 9.21
CA CYS A 61 -6.91 12.25 8.05
C CYS A 61 -7.75 12.09 6.78
N LEU A 62 -9.06 11.87 6.93
CA LEU A 62 -9.98 11.67 5.82
C LEU A 62 -10.68 12.97 5.42
N PRO A 63 -10.91 13.22 4.12
CA PRO A 63 -11.71 14.34 3.66
C PRO A 63 -13.20 14.09 3.91
N GLU A 64 -13.97 15.15 3.95
CA GLU A 64 -15.43 15.05 3.90
C GLU A 64 -15.90 14.67 2.48
N PRO A 65 -16.99 13.88 2.32
CA PRO A 65 -17.54 13.54 1.01
C PRO A 65 -17.94 14.75 0.16
N THR A 66 -18.23 15.88 0.82
CA THR A 66 -18.54 17.15 0.16
C THR A 66 -17.31 17.81 -0.50
N GLN A 67 -16.09 17.44 -0.09
CA GLN A 67 -14.83 17.95 -0.63
C GLN A 67 -14.31 17.07 -1.77
N THR A 68 -14.36 15.75 -1.59
CA THR A 68 -13.90 14.79 -2.59
C THR A 68 -14.43 13.37 -2.30
N SER A 69 -14.43 12.51 -3.31
CA SER A 69 -14.73 11.09 -3.15
C SER A 69 -13.45 10.31 -2.83
N LEU A 70 -13.52 9.52 -1.75
CA LEU A 70 -12.50 8.54 -1.41
C LEU A 70 -12.77 7.23 -2.17
N ARG A 71 -11.85 6.84 -3.06
CA ARG A 71 -12.01 5.67 -3.94
C ARG A 71 -11.34 4.41 -3.38
N LEU A 72 -10.23 4.58 -2.68
CA LEU A 72 -9.51 3.52 -2.01
C LEU A 72 -8.86 4.05 -0.74
N LEU A 73 -9.01 3.31 0.36
CA LEU A 73 -8.30 3.52 1.60
C LEU A 73 -7.41 2.30 1.87
N THR A 74 -6.11 2.49 1.89
CA THR A 74 -5.19 1.46 2.42
C THR A 74 -5.02 1.69 3.91
N ILE A 75 -5.07 0.62 4.72
CA ILE A 75 -4.81 0.68 6.17
C ILE A 75 -3.57 -0.18 6.47
N ALA A 76 -2.48 0.46 6.88
CA ALA A 76 -1.16 -0.14 7.08
C ALA A 76 -0.58 0.17 8.48
N PHE A 77 -0.98 -0.63 9.47
CA PHE A 77 -0.48 -0.58 10.84
C PHE A 77 -0.03 -1.96 11.32
N GLY A 78 0.70 -2.02 12.42
CA GLY A 78 1.23 -3.26 13.00
C GLY A 78 2.71 -3.17 13.33
N THR A 79 3.48 -2.33 12.63
CA THR A 79 4.95 -2.21 12.84
C THR A 79 5.28 -1.68 14.23
N ASN A 80 4.51 -0.70 14.70
CA ASN A 80 4.67 -0.08 16.02
C ASN A 80 3.92 -0.86 17.11
N ASP A 81 2.72 -1.35 16.78
CA ASP A 81 1.89 -2.19 17.65
C ASP A 81 2.63 -3.48 18.09
N ALA A 82 3.41 -4.07 17.17
CA ALA A 82 4.23 -5.26 17.41
C ALA A 82 5.48 -5.00 18.26
N ARG A 83 5.71 -3.78 18.75
CA ARG A 83 6.76 -3.52 19.74
C ARG A 83 6.60 -4.45 20.95
N ILE A 84 7.71 -4.90 21.51
CA ILE A 84 7.74 -5.67 22.76
C ILE A 84 7.26 -4.74 23.89
N PRO A 85 6.22 -5.11 24.66
CA PRO A 85 5.72 -4.29 25.77
C PRO A 85 6.83 -3.97 26.79
N HIS A 86 6.85 -2.73 27.26
CA HIS A 86 7.83 -2.26 28.25
C HIS A 86 9.31 -2.37 27.82
N SER A 87 9.58 -2.53 26.52
CA SER A 87 10.94 -2.49 25.98
C SER A 87 11.55 -1.08 26.10
N PRO A 88 12.88 -0.95 26.26
CA PRO A 88 13.58 0.34 26.41
C PRO A 88 13.40 1.31 25.23
N GLY A 89 13.85 2.57 25.40
CA GLY A 89 13.78 3.59 24.35
C GLY A 89 12.34 4.06 24.09
N GLY A 90 11.66 4.56 25.14
CA GLY A 90 10.27 5.04 25.08
C GLY A 90 10.01 6.18 24.08
N PRO A 91 8.75 6.63 23.91
CA PRO A 91 7.52 6.15 24.56
C PRO A 91 7.11 4.74 24.09
N ASP A 92 6.35 3.99 24.89
CA ASP A 92 5.84 2.66 24.48
C ASP A 92 4.83 2.79 23.34
N GLN A 93 4.87 1.84 22.41
CA GLN A 93 4.03 1.79 21.22
C GLN A 93 3.22 0.50 21.14
N SER A 94 3.50 -0.48 22.01
CA SER A 94 2.90 -1.79 21.94
C SER A 94 1.37 -1.73 22.13
N VAL A 95 0.65 -2.51 21.33
CA VAL A 95 -0.81 -2.68 21.42
C VAL A 95 -1.07 -4.17 21.33
N SER A 96 -1.83 -4.76 22.26
CA SER A 96 -2.09 -6.22 22.22
C SER A 96 -2.74 -6.65 20.91
N VAL A 97 -2.45 -7.86 20.40
CA VAL A 97 -3.06 -8.36 19.14
C VAL A 97 -4.59 -8.26 19.15
N PRO A 98 -5.32 -8.64 20.23
CA PRO A 98 -6.77 -8.47 20.26
C PRO A 98 -7.24 -7.01 20.16
N GLU A 99 -6.52 -6.07 20.77
CA GLU A 99 -6.82 -4.63 20.66
C GLU A 99 -6.50 -4.09 19.28
N PHE A 100 -5.35 -4.47 18.72
CA PHE A 100 -4.94 -4.12 17.36
C PHE A 100 -5.99 -4.55 16.32
N VAL A 101 -6.47 -5.81 16.39
CA VAL A 101 -7.52 -6.32 15.50
C VAL A 101 -8.83 -5.54 15.67
N ARG A 102 -9.23 -5.24 16.92
CA ARG A 102 -10.41 -4.39 17.17
C ARG A 102 -10.23 -3.01 16.56
N ASN A 103 -9.09 -2.37 16.75
CA ASN A 103 -8.81 -1.05 16.20
C ASN A 103 -8.92 -1.03 14.68
N LEU A 104 -8.36 -2.03 13.98
CA LEU A 104 -8.47 -2.11 12.52
C LEU A 104 -9.92 -2.33 12.04
N ARG A 105 -10.70 -3.18 12.73
CA ARG A 105 -12.13 -3.37 12.47
C ARG A 105 -12.91 -2.05 12.67
N ASP A 106 -12.61 -1.35 13.75
CA ASP A 106 -13.25 -0.09 14.12
C ASP A 106 -12.90 1.03 13.12
N MET A 107 -11.68 1.04 12.57
CA MET A 107 -11.31 1.97 11.50
C MET A 107 -12.18 1.77 10.25
N GLY A 108 -12.40 0.52 9.82
CA GLY A 108 -13.24 0.22 8.65
C GLY A 108 -14.72 0.60 8.84
N SER A 109 -15.23 0.53 10.07
CA SER A 109 -16.61 0.89 10.41
C SER A 109 -16.79 2.33 10.92
N HIS A 110 -15.70 3.10 11.00
CA HIS A 110 -15.69 4.44 11.58
C HIS A 110 -16.62 5.40 10.80
N PRO A 111 -17.36 6.32 11.47
CA PRO A 111 -18.27 7.25 10.79
C PRO A 111 -17.64 8.04 9.64
N ALA A 112 -16.41 8.53 9.82
CA ALA A 112 -15.67 9.25 8.76
C ALA A 112 -15.38 8.40 7.53
N VAL A 113 -15.26 7.09 7.68
CA VAL A 113 -15.09 6.14 6.58
C VAL A 113 -16.45 5.81 5.96
N ARG A 114 -17.46 5.53 6.78
CA ARG A 114 -18.83 5.24 6.34
C ARG A 114 -19.46 6.40 5.57
N ALA A 115 -19.04 7.63 5.83
CA ALA A 115 -19.44 8.80 5.04
C ALA A 115 -19.14 8.64 3.53
N HIS A 116 -18.20 7.76 3.16
CA HIS A 116 -17.83 7.46 1.77
C HIS A 116 -18.31 6.08 1.28
N GLU A 117 -19.24 5.41 1.99
CA GLU A 117 -19.60 3.99 1.77
C GLU A 117 -20.03 3.65 0.33
N ASP A 118 -20.57 4.62 -0.41
CA ASP A 118 -20.96 4.45 -1.81
C ASP A 118 -19.77 4.32 -2.78
N THR A 119 -18.57 4.75 -2.37
CA THR A 119 -17.40 4.88 -3.26
C THR A 119 -16.11 4.25 -2.77
N VAL A 120 -15.93 4.14 -1.45
CA VAL A 120 -14.65 3.69 -0.87
C VAL A 120 -14.48 2.17 -0.97
N LYS A 121 -13.28 1.76 -1.37
CA LYS A 121 -12.78 0.39 -1.26
C LYS A 121 -11.69 0.32 -0.19
N PHE A 122 -11.43 -0.87 0.34
CA PHE A 122 -10.45 -1.08 1.42
C PHE A 122 -9.38 -2.08 1.02
N VAL A 123 -8.13 -1.82 1.42
CA VAL A 123 -7.08 -2.82 1.41
C VAL A 123 -6.35 -2.74 2.76
N PHE A 124 -6.25 -3.86 3.46
CA PHE A 124 -5.31 -3.96 4.58
C PHE A 124 -3.92 -4.28 4.07
N ILE A 125 -2.88 -3.71 4.69
CA ILE A 125 -1.48 -4.04 4.39
C ILE A 125 -0.85 -4.60 5.66
N THR A 126 -0.27 -5.79 5.57
CA THR A 126 0.44 -6.41 6.69
C THR A 126 1.72 -5.65 7.03
N PRO A 127 2.17 -5.57 8.30
CA PRO A 127 3.52 -5.09 8.60
C PRO A 127 4.56 -6.00 7.91
N PRO A 128 5.63 -5.45 7.30
CA PRO A 128 6.69 -6.25 6.70
C PRO A 128 7.51 -7.01 7.77
N PRO A 129 8.29 -8.04 7.40
CA PRO A 129 9.23 -8.65 8.32
C PRO A 129 10.27 -7.65 8.84
N VAL A 130 10.89 -7.97 9.97
CA VAL A 130 11.94 -7.15 10.58
C VAL A 130 13.26 -7.92 10.62
N ASP A 131 14.39 -7.21 10.65
CA ASP A 131 15.71 -7.78 10.90
C ASP A 131 16.17 -7.39 12.31
N GLU A 132 16.14 -8.35 13.23
CA GLU A 132 16.46 -8.13 14.65
C GLU A 132 17.91 -7.69 14.86
N ARG A 133 18.81 -8.04 13.95
CA ARG A 133 20.24 -7.70 14.04
C ARG A 133 20.49 -6.23 13.73
N ARG A 134 19.92 -5.73 12.63
CA ARG A 134 19.92 -4.30 12.26
C ARG A 134 19.16 -3.46 13.27
N LEU A 135 18.02 -3.96 13.75
CA LEU A 135 17.26 -3.36 14.85
C LEU A 135 18.12 -3.18 16.10
N ALA A 136 18.78 -4.24 16.57
CA ALA A 136 19.64 -4.18 17.75
C ALA A 136 20.75 -3.13 17.58
N ARG A 137 21.36 -3.09 16.40
CA ARG A 137 22.42 -2.12 16.06
C ARG A 137 21.88 -0.69 16.07
N ALA A 138 20.81 -0.43 15.34
CA ALA A 138 20.21 0.90 15.21
C ALA A 138 19.63 1.43 16.53
N ASP A 139 19.02 0.57 17.33
CA ASP A 139 18.53 0.94 18.66
C ASP A 139 19.71 1.26 19.61
N ALA A 140 20.81 0.49 19.56
CA ALA A 140 22.00 0.77 20.34
C ALA A 140 22.69 2.08 19.91
N GLU A 141 22.74 2.38 18.61
CA GLU A 141 23.25 3.66 18.08
C GLU A 141 22.37 4.84 18.52
N LYS A 142 21.04 4.68 18.48
CA LYS A 142 20.09 5.75 18.76
C LYS A 142 19.94 6.06 20.25
N TYR A 143 19.87 5.04 21.11
CA TYR A 143 19.56 5.19 22.52
C TYR A 143 20.75 4.87 23.45
N GLY A 144 21.81 4.27 22.92
CA GLY A 144 22.97 3.81 23.69
C GLY A 144 22.79 2.40 24.27
N SER A 145 23.86 1.61 24.25
CA SER A 145 23.87 0.22 24.72
C SER A 145 23.47 0.06 26.20
N LEU A 146 23.76 1.06 27.04
CA LEU A 146 23.34 1.07 28.45
C LEU A 146 21.82 1.16 28.61
N VAL A 147 21.15 1.98 27.78
CA VAL A 147 19.69 2.11 27.79
C VAL A 147 19.04 0.85 27.24
N MET A 148 19.61 0.30 26.16
CA MET A 148 19.07 -0.90 25.53
C MET A 148 19.29 -2.16 26.37
N GLY A 149 20.39 -2.25 27.13
CA GLY A 149 20.67 -3.37 28.02
C GLY A 149 20.65 -4.74 27.31
N GLY A 150 21.01 -4.77 26.02
CA GLY A 150 20.95 -5.98 25.18
C GLY A 150 19.53 -6.44 24.81
N LYS A 151 18.49 -5.67 25.11
CA LYS A 151 17.09 -6.02 24.82
C LYS A 151 16.67 -5.50 23.45
N LEU A 152 15.95 -6.34 22.70
CA LEU A 152 15.26 -5.92 21.49
C LEU A 152 13.97 -5.16 21.80
N ARG A 153 13.56 -4.28 20.89
CA ARG A 153 12.25 -3.61 20.93
C ARG A 153 11.22 -4.27 20.02
N ARG A 154 11.65 -5.04 19.04
CA ARG A 154 10.81 -5.79 18.09
C ARG A 154 11.46 -7.15 17.82
N ARG A 155 10.65 -8.13 17.47
CA ARG A 155 11.10 -9.48 17.11
C ARG A 155 10.37 -9.98 15.88
N ALA A 156 11.01 -10.86 15.12
CA ALA A 156 10.47 -11.45 13.91
C ALA A 156 9.20 -12.27 14.19
N ASP A 157 9.20 -13.09 15.25
CA ASP A 157 8.04 -13.88 15.70
C ASP A 157 6.82 -13.00 15.97
N ARG A 158 7.02 -11.93 16.75
CA ARG A 158 5.98 -11.01 17.14
C ARG A 158 5.44 -10.24 15.93
N THR A 159 6.28 -9.73 15.05
CA THR A 159 5.80 -9.06 13.83
C THR A 159 4.97 -10.01 12.96
N ALA A 160 5.34 -11.29 12.87
CA ALA A 160 4.57 -12.30 12.14
C ALA A 160 3.18 -12.55 12.74
N GLU A 161 3.03 -12.48 14.07
CA GLU A 161 1.71 -12.56 14.75
C GLU A 161 0.76 -11.45 14.28
N TYR A 162 1.26 -10.22 14.11
CA TYR A 162 0.44 -9.09 13.65
C TYR A 162 0.12 -9.20 12.16
N ALA A 163 1.08 -9.64 11.34
CA ALA A 163 0.81 -9.93 9.93
C ALA A 163 -0.27 -11.02 9.77
N LYS A 164 -0.19 -12.09 10.56
CA LYS A 164 -1.23 -13.13 10.62
C LYS A 164 -2.58 -12.55 11.04
N ALA A 165 -2.62 -11.74 12.09
CA ALA A 165 -3.86 -11.13 12.56
C ALA A 165 -4.52 -10.21 11.50
N VAL A 166 -3.72 -9.47 10.71
CA VAL A 166 -4.23 -8.68 9.58
C VAL A 166 -4.85 -9.56 8.50
N ARG A 167 -4.21 -10.69 8.15
CA ARG A 167 -4.75 -11.64 7.18
C ARG A 167 -6.08 -12.24 7.63
N GLU A 168 -6.12 -12.73 8.88
CA GLU A 168 -7.32 -13.33 9.46
C GLU A 168 -8.47 -12.33 9.50
N LEU A 169 -8.20 -11.08 9.88
CA LEU A 169 -9.21 -10.01 9.86
C LEU A 169 -9.69 -9.70 8.45
N GLY A 170 -8.79 -9.68 7.46
CA GLY A 170 -9.16 -9.47 6.06
C GLY A 170 -10.12 -10.54 5.54
N ILE A 171 -9.85 -11.82 5.87
CA ILE A 171 -10.74 -12.94 5.57
C ILE A 171 -12.09 -12.76 6.28
N GLU A 172 -12.08 -12.47 7.58
CA GLU A 172 -13.30 -12.29 8.37
C GLU A 172 -14.21 -11.19 7.81
N LEU A 173 -13.63 -10.05 7.41
CA LEU A 173 -14.37 -8.90 6.90
C LEU A 173 -14.63 -8.92 5.39
N GLY A 174 -14.09 -9.91 4.66
CA GLY A 174 -14.11 -9.92 3.20
C GLY A 174 -13.35 -8.75 2.57
N VAL A 175 -12.34 -8.22 3.27
CA VAL A 175 -11.49 -7.11 2.81
C VAL A 175 -10.18 -7.67 2.25
N PRO A 176 -9.80 -7.32 1.00
CA PRO A 176 -8.52 -7.74 0.42
C PRO A 176 -7.32 -7.32 1.27
N VAL A 177 -6.32 -8.20 1.33
CA VAL A 177 -5.08 -7.98 2.09
C VAL A 177 -3.89 -7.98 1.13
N CYS A 178 -3.11 -6.90 1.16
CA CYS A 178 -1.77 -6.85 0.61
C CYS A 178 -0.80 -7.46 1.64
N ASP A 179 -0.54 -8.76 1.49
CA ASP A 179 0.31 -9.55 2.39
C ASP A 179 1.79 -9.41 2.06
N VAL A 180 2.30 -8.19 2.28
CA VAL A 180 3.71 -7.83 2.09
C VAL A 180 4.63 -8.69 2.97
N TRP A 181 4.14 -9.13 4.14
CA TRP A 181 4.92 -9.97 5.03
C TRP A 181 5.28 -11.30 4.36
N SER A 182 4.28 -12.06 3.90
CA SER A 182 4.53 -13.36 3.26
C SER A 182 5.27 -13.17 1.93
N ALA A 183 4.93 -12.13 1.16
CA ALA A 183 5.61 -11.80 -0.08
C ALA A 183 7.13 -11.62 0.08
N MET A 184 7.57 -10.95 1.15
CA MET A 184 9.00 -10.77 1.45
C MET A 184 9.63 -12.02 2.06
N VAL A 185 8.91 -12.74 2.93
CA VAL A 185 9.39 -13.97 3.58
C VAL A 185 9.63 -15.08 2.54
N VAL A 186 8.72 -15.26 1.57
CA VAL A 186 8.89 -16.18 0.44
C VAL A 186 10.09 -15.79 -0.42
N ARG A 187 10.23 -14.51 -0.78
CA ARG A 187 11.39 -14.02 -1.55
C ARG A 187 12.71 -14.12 -0.78
N ALA A 188 12.66 -14.15 0.56
CA ALA A 188 13.81 -14.44 1.40
C ALA A 188 14.17 -15.94 1.50
N GLY A 189 13.43 -16.81 0.80
CA GLY A 189 13.65 -18.25 0.78
C GLY A 189 12.91 -19.03 1.87
N PHE A 190 11.90 -18.43 2.52
CA PHE A 190 11.13 -19.05 3.59
C PHE A 190 9.66 -19.17 3.17
N GLY A 191 9.15 -20.40 3.10
CA GLY A 191 7.78 -20.70 2.64
C GLY A 191 7.77 -21.67 1.46
N ALA A 192 6.59 -22.21 1.13
CA ALA A 192 6.45 -23.11 0.00
C ALA A 192 6.72 -22.35 -1.29
N ALA A 193 7.90 -22.58 -1.88
CA ALA A 193 8.10 -22.31 -3.28
C ALA A 193 7.49 -23.51 -4.03
N ASN A 194 6.41 -23.31 -4.79
CA ASN A 194 6.18 -24.16 -5.95
C ASN A 194 7.30 -23.83 -6.94
N ARG A 195 8.47 -24.41 -6.70
CA ARG A 195 9.46 -24.60 -7.74
C ARG A 195 9.05 -25.89 -8.43
N ASP A 196 8.29 -25.75 -9.50
CA ASP A 196 8.45 -26.67 -10.62
C ASP A 196 9.88 -26.44 -11.14
N GLU A 197 10.85 -27.08 -10.48
CA GLU A 197 12.12 -27.39 -11.11
C GLU A 197 11.78 -28.46 -12.17
N GLU A 198 11.50 -27.99 -13.39
CA GLU A 198 11.70 -28.81 -14.59
C GLU A 198 13.19 -29.16 -14.66
N GLU A 199 13.59 -30.23 -13.97
CA GLU A 199 14.76 -31.02 -14.36
C GLU A 199 14.47 -31.63 -15.74
N GLY A 200 15.10 -31.09 -16.78
CA GLY A 200 14.96 -31.57 -18.15
C GLY A 200 16.16 -31.25 -19.03
N GLY A 201 17.22 -32.07 -18.96
CA GLY A 201 18.27 -32.26 -19.98
C GLY A 201 19.34 -31.15 -20.07
N ASP A 202 20.58 -31.38 -20.48
CA ASP A 202 21.20 -32.52 -21.15
C ASP A 202 22.73 -32.46 -20.90
N GLU A 203 23.37 -33.63 -20.79
CA GLU A 203 24.81 -33.78 -20.70
C GLU A 203 25.45 -33.51 -22.06
N THR A 204 26.32 -32.50 -22.19
CA THR A 204 27.47 -32.60 -23.11
C THR A 204 28.69 -31.88 -22.57
N ALA A 205 29.76 -32.65 -22.39
CA ALA A 205 31.09 -32.19 -22.01
C ALA A 205 31.93 -31.82 -23.24
N SER A 206 32.54 -30.63 -23.23
CA SER A 206 33.87 -30.27 -23.76
C SER A 206 34.05 -28.76 -23.52
N GLY A 207 35.17 -28.14 -23.15
CA GLY A 207 36.56 -28.53 -23.02
C GLY A 207 37.42 -27.29 -23.36
N ALA A 208 38.09 -26.73 -22.34
CA ALA A 208 39.30 -25.87 -22.42
C ALA A 208 39.19 -24.33 -22.72
N PRO A 209 40.20 -23.51 -22.34
CA PRO A 209 39.96 -22.27 -21.57
C PRO A 209 40.63 -20.96 -22.12
N ALA A 210 40.37 -19.87 -21.38
CA ALA A 210 41.18 -18.66 -21.17
C ALA A 210 41.41 -17.65 -22.31
N ALA A 211 41.09 -16.37 -22.04
CA ALA A 211 41.89 -15.22 -22.46
C ALA A 211 41.63 -14.01 -21.56
N ALA A 212 42.73 -13.39 -21.11
CA ALA A 212 42.81 -12.27 -20.19
C ALA A 212 42.54 -10.90 -20.85
N ALA A 213 42.30 -9.91 -19.99
CA ALA A 213 42.11 -8.47 -20.26
C ALA A 213 43.30 -7.81 -21.00
N PRO A 214 43.24 -6.51 -21.42
CA PRO A 214 43.59 -5.43 -20.47
C PRO A 214 42.87 -4.06 -20.82
N PRO A 215 43.32 -2.85 -20.39
CA PRO A 215 42.50 -2.01 -19.50
C PRO A 215 42.28 -0.53 -19.96
N ALA A 216 41.47 0.18 -19.18
CA ALA A 216 41.47 1.61 -18.79
C ALA A 216 41.74 2.73 -19.82
N ALA A 217 40.85 3.74 -19.81
CA ALA A 217 41.23 5.16 -19.81
C ALA A 217 40.07 6.07 -19.37
N SER A 218 40.29 6.81 -18.28
CA SER A 218 39.66 8.13 -18.06
C SER A 218 40.54 9.21 -18.73
N PRO A 219 39.99 10.41 -19.01
CA PRO A 219 40.51 11.56 -18.26
C PRO A 219 39.48 12.66 -17.89
N SER A 220 39.77 13.23 -16.72
CA SER A 220 39.70 14.59 -16.18
C SER A 220 39.10 15.79 -16.96
N VAL A 221 38.21 16.52 -16.24
CA VAL A 221 38.10 17.98 -15.98
C VAL A 221 38.88 18.97 -16.87
N ASP A 222 38.21 19.97 -17.47
CA ASP A 222 38.36 21.43 -17.17
C ASP A 222 37.34 22.32 -17.95
N THR A 223 37.11 23.50 -17.34
CA THR A 223 36.28 24.69 -17.55
C THR A 223 36.01 25.27 -18.94
N SER A 224 34.84 25.92 -19.11
CA SER A 224 34.73 27.38 -19.38
C SER A 224 33.30 27.85 -19.75
N ARG A 225 33.02 29.11 -19.40
CA ARG A 225 31.79 29.89 -19.65
C ARG A 225 31.66 30.30 -21.12
N GLY A 226 30.42 30.45 -21.61
CA GLY A 226 30.12 31.29 -22.78
C GLY A 226 28.64 31.28 -23.19
N LYS A 227 27.95 32.41 -23.01
CA LYS A 227 26.60 32.70 -23.56
C LYS A 227 26.69 32.89 -25.08
N HIS A 228 25.67 32.45 -25.84
CA HIS A 228 24.86 33.31 -26.75
C HIS A 228 23.84 32.50 -27.58
N HIS A 229 22.61 33.01 -27.55
CA HIS A 229 21.52 33.05 -28.56
C HIS A 229 21.28 31.99 -29.66
N GLN A 230 19.97 31.67 -29.72
CA GLN A 230 19.05 31.67 -30.88
C GLN A 230 18.72 30.37 -31.63
N ALA A 231 17.40 30.16 -31.67
CA ALA A 231 16.55 29.78 -32.80
C ALA A 231 16.47 28.32 -33.26
N ALA A 232 15.28 27.76 -33.01
CA ALA A 232 14.40 27.05 -33.94
C ALA A 232 15.01 26.03 -34.93
N GLY A 233 14.63 24.76 -34.74
CA GLY A 233 14.74 23.71 -35.73
C GLY A 233 13.73 22.61 -35.45
N SER A 234 12.64 22.63 -36.19
CA SER A 234 11.63 21.57 -36.30
C SER A 234 12.26 20.25 -36.74
N GLY A 235 11.94 19.16 -36.05
CA GLY A 235 12.35 17.81 -36.44
C GLY A 235 11.39 16.78 -35.86
N ALA A 236 10.44 16.35 -36.69
CA ALA A 236 9.60 15.19 -36.42
C ALA A 236 10.48 13.93 -36.30
N GLY A 237 10.26 13.15 -35.24
CA GLY A 237 10.93 11.88 -35.00
C GLY A 237 9.99 10.94 -34.30
N ALA A 238 9.30 10.11 -35.09
CA ALA A 238 8.54 8.97 -34.61
C ALA A 238 9.46 7.98 -33.88
N ALA A 239 9.04 7.51 -32.72
CA ALA A 239 9.65 6.36 -32.06
C ALA A 239 8.56 5.41 -31.59
N ALA A 240 8.70 4.17 -32.05
CA ALA A 240 7.74 3.10 -32.03
C ALA A 240 7.35 2.63 -30.62
N ALA A 241 6.05 2.49 -30.40
CA ALA A 241 5.50 1.61 -29.38
C ALA A 241 5.61 0.16 -29.90
N ALA A 242 6.50 -0.62 -29.29
CA ALA A 242 6.50 -2.07 -29.47
C ALA A 242 5.36 -2.64 -28.63
N GLY A 243 4.30 -3.08 -29.31
CA GLY A 243 3.23 -3.87 -28.72
C GLY A 243 3.73 -5.27 -28.36
N VAL A 244 3.31 -5.78 -27.21
CA VAL A 244 3.33 -7.20 -26.91
C VAL A 244 1.88 -7.66 -26.95
N GLY A 245 1.62 -8.55 -27.90
CA GLY A 245 0.29 -9.00 -28.28
C GLY A 245 -0.39 -9.86 -27.22
N GLY A 246 -1.71 -9.76 -27.21
CA GLY A 246 -2.57 -10.68 -26.50
C GLY A 246 -2.60 -12.06 -27.16
N GLY A 247 -2.57 -13.09 -26.32
CA GLY A 247 -3.03 -14.44 -26.66
C GLY A 247 -4.18 -14.78 -25.74
N GLY A 248 -5.41 -14.74 -26.28
CA GLY A 248 -6.60 -15.21 -25.59
C GLY A 248 -6.64 -16.74 -25.57
N GLY A 249 -6.93 -17.30 -24.39
CA GLY A 249 -7.23 -18.71 -24.21
C GLY A 249 -8.34 -18.84 -23.19
N SER A 250 -9.58 -18.96 -23.67
CA SER A 250 -10.77 -19.27 -22.88
C SER A 250 -10.76 -20.73 -22.46
N GLY A 251 -10.85 -21.00 -21.16
CA GLY A 251 -11.10 -22.33 -20.61
C GLY A 251 -11.90 -22.20 -19.32
N GLY A 252 -13.22 -22.33 -19.42
CA GLY A 252 -14.11 -22.41 -18.27
C GLY A 252 -13.94 -23.74 -17.54
N GLY A 253 -13.81 -23.67 -16.22
CA GLY A 253 -13.82 -24.82 -15.33
C GLY A 253 -14.14 -24.34 -13.92
N GLY A 254 -15.41 -24.44 -13.54
CA GLY A 254 -15.83 -24.27 -12.15
C GLY A 254 -15.35 -25.47 -11.32
N GLY A 255 -14.77 -25.20 -10.16
CA GLY A 255 -14.41 -26.17 -9.15
C GLY A 255 -14.23 -25.45 -7.82
N GLY A 256 -15.09 -25.76 -6.85
CA GLY A 256 -14.94 -25.36 -5.46
C GLY A 256 -14.06 -26.34 -4.68
N GLY A 257 -13.56 -25.89 -3.52
CA GLY A 257 -12.63 -26.61 -2.65
C GLY A 257 -11.18 -26.37 -3.09
N GLU A 258 -10.21 -26.06 -2.24
CA GLU A 258 -10.02 -26.45 -0.84
C GLU A 258 -9.26 -25.33 -0.09
N ASP A 259 -9.49 -25.25 1.22
CA ASP A 259 -8.75 -24.43 2.17
C ASP A 259 -7.30 -24.96 2.24
N GLU A 260 -6.42 -24.46 1.37
CA GLU A 260 -4.99 -24.73 1.45
C GLU A 260 -4.41 -24.08 2.71
N THR A 261 -4.47 -24.81 3.81
CA THR A 261 -3.71 -24.50 5.01
C THR A 261 -2.21 -24.51 4.66
N VAL A 262 -1.66 -23.32 4.41
CA VAL A 262 -0.22 -23.13 4.19
C VAL A 262 0.52 -23.75 5.38
N PRO A 263 1.48 -24.67 5.17
CA PRO A 263 2.18 -25.31 6.28
C PRO A 263 2.87 -24.26 7.16
N PRO A 264 2.86 -24.43 8.48
CA PRO A 264 3.44 -23.47 9.39
C PRO A 264 4.93 -23.29 9.09
N LEU A 265 5.37 -22.03 8.99
CA LEU A 265 6.78 -21.72 8.74
C LEU A 265 7.66 -22.29 9.87
N PRO A 266 8.85 -22.82 9.55
CA PRO A 266 9.76 -23.32 10.56
C PRO A 266 10.24 -22.16 11.44
N ALA A 267 10.27 -22.39 12.77
CA ALA A 267 10.91 -21.47 13.71
C ALA A 267 12.41 -21.84 13.86
N PRO A 268 13.33 -20.86 13.96
CA PRO A 268 13.09 -19.42 14.01
C PRO A 268 12.72 -18.82 12.64
N LEU A 269 11.99 -17.70 12.64
CA LEU A 269 11.59 -16.98 11.41
C LEU A 269 12.76 -16.18 10.81
N PRO A 270 12.74 -15.89 9.50
CA PRO A 270 13.80 -15.10 8.88
C PRO A 270 13.86 -13.70 9.52
N GLY A 271 15.09 -13.20 9.70
CA GLY A 271 15.36 -11.94 10.39
C GLY A 271 15.57 -12.08 11.90
N SER A 272 15.35 -13.27 12.48
CA SER A 272 15.66 -13.56 13.88
C SER A 272 17.18 -13.56 14.16
N LEU A 273 17.58 -13.13 15.35
CA LEU A 273 18.97 -13.24 15.83
C LEU A 273 19.47 -14.69 15.92
N ASP A 274 18.56 -15.65 16.05
CA ASP A 274 18.83 -17.09 16.17
C ASP A 274 19.20 -17.74 14.82
N LEU A 275 19.03 -17.00 13.72
CA LEU A 275 19.46 -17.40 12.39
C LEU A 275 20.65 -16.56 11.90
N PRO A 276 21.45 -17.10 10.95
CA PRO A 276 22.42 -16.29 10.24
C PRO A 276 21.72 -15.13 9.49
N PRO A 277 22.44 -14.03 9.21
CA PRO A 277 21.92 -12.96 8.37
C PRO A 277 21.33 -13.48 7.06
N ASN A 278 20.17 -12.99 6.67
CA ASN A 278 19.54 -13.30 5.38
C ASN A 278 19.63 -12.06 4.48
N GLU A 279 20.52 -12.10 3.49
CA GLU A 279 20.77 -10.96 2.60
C GLU A 279 19.53 -10.55 1.80
N SER A 280 18.70 -11.52 1.40
CA SER A 280 17.46 -11.24 0.68
C SER A 280 16.46 -10.47 1.55
N LEU A 281 16.21 -10.92 2.78
CA LEU A 281 15.36 -10.21 3.74
C LEU A 281 15.93 -8.82 4.05
N GLN A 282 17.23 -8.74 4.31
CA GLN A 282 17.92 -7.49 4.59
C GLN A 282 17.88 -6.50 3.42
N SER A 283 17.82 -6.99 2.18
CA SER A 283 17.69 -6.13 1.00
C SER A 283 16.36 -5.37 0.98
N PHE A 284 15.29 -5.89 1.59
CA PHE A 284 13.98 -5.24 1.66
C PHE A 284 13.89 -4.13 2.71
N LEU A 285 14.86 -4.06 3.63
CA LEU A 285 14.85 -3.17 4.78
C LEU A 285 16.00 -2.18 4.71
N GLN A 286 15.79 -1.00 5.28
CA GLN A 286 16.87 -0.04 5.54
C GLN A 286 17.81 -0.59 6.62
N GLU A 287 18.87 0.16 6.90
CA GLU A 287 19.87 -0.18 7.91
C GLU A 287 19.31 -0.26 9.34
N ASP A 288 18.11 0.26 9.57
CA ASP A 288 17.41 0.15 10.86
C ASP A 288 16.62 -1.14 11.05
N GLY A 289 16.54 -2.00 10.03
CA GLY A 289 15.88 -3.30 10.10
C GLY A 289 14.36 -3.25 10.21
N VAL A 290 13.73 -2.09 9.94
CA VAL A 290 12.27 -1.90 10.02
C VAL A 290 11.71 -1.16 8.81
N HIS A 291 12.32 -0.04 8.41
CA HIS A 291 11.79 0.75 7.31
C HIS A 291 12.10 0.08 5.98
N LEU A 292 11.22 0.25 4.99
CA LEU A 292 11.41 -0.35 3.68
C LEU A 292 12.57 0.33 2.95
N SER A 293 13.42 -0.50 2.33
CA SER A 293 14.36 -0.04 1.32
C SER A 293 13.64 0.26 -0.01
N ALA A 294 14.41 0.63 -1.03
CA ALA A 294 13.91 0.71 -2.40
C ALA A 294 13.32 -0.63 -2.87
N GLU A 295 13.97 -1.74 -2.54
CA GLU A 295 13.55 -3.09 -2.96
C GLU A 295 12.31 -3.53 -2.18
N GLY A 296 12.27 -3.28 -0.87
CA GLY A 296 11.06 -3.56 -0.09
C GLY A 296 9.87 -2.73 -0.55
N SER A 297 10.11 -1.48 -0.96
CA SER A 297 9.09 -0.63 -1.57
C SER A 297 8.59 -1.18 -2.92
N ARG A 298 9.45 -1.80 -3.73
CA ARG A 298 9.04 -2.45 -4.99
C ARG A 298 8.13 -3.64 -4.74
N VAL A 299 8.48 -4.48 -3.76
CA VAL A 299 7.63 -5.62 -3.37
C VAL A 299 6.26 -5.12 -2.94
N LEU A 300 6.20 -4.17 -1.98
CA LEU A 300 4.91 -3.61 -1.54
C LEU A 300 4.10 -3.01 -2.69
N PHE A 301 4.74 -2.21 -3.54
CA PHE A 301 4.08 -1.61 -4.70
C PHE A 301 3.50 -2.68 -5.64
N GLY A 302 4.28 -3.69 -6.00
CA GLY A 302 3.85 -4.77 -6.87
C GLY A 302 2.67 -5.53 -6.28
N GLU A 303 2.78 -5.97 -5.03
CA GLU A 303 1.72 -6.71 -4.34
C GLU A 303 0.44 -5.86 -4.21
N LEU A 304 0.55 -4.57 -3.89
CA LEU A 304 -0.60 -3.67 -3.80
C LEU A 304 -1.28 -3.50 -5.16
N MET A 305 -0.51 -3.29 -6.24
CA MET A 305 -1.07 -3.19 -7.58
C MET A 305 -1.75 -4.49 -8.02
N SER A 306 -1.20 -5.66 -7.69
CA SER A 306 -1.83 -6.96 -7.94
C SER A 306 -3.13 -7.14 -7.16
N VAL A 307 -3.19 -6.70 -5.90
CA VAL A 307 -4.43 -6.73 -5.10
C VAL A 307 -5.49 -5.81 -5.72
N ILE A 308 -5.11 -4.59 -6.14
CA ILE A 308 -6.02 -3.66 -6.80
C ILE A 308 -6.53 -4.27 -8.11
N ASP A 309 -5.66 -4.80 -8.97
CA ASP A 309 -6.06 -5.42 -10.24
C ASP A 309 -7.04 -6.58 -10.04
N LYS A 310 -6.76 -7.46 -9.06
CA LYS A 310 -7.58 -8.64 -8.79
C LYS A 310 -8.95 -8.30 -8.18
N HIS A 311 -9.00 -7.37 -7.22
CA HIS A 311 -10.21 -7.14 -6.42
C HIS A 311 -10.97 -5.87 -6.80
N TYR A 312 -10.27 -4.87 -7.33
CA TYR A 312 -10.81 -3.56 -7.72
C TYR A 312 -10.28 -3.13 -9.10
N PRO A 313 -10.47 -3.96 -10.16
CA PRO A 313 -9.92 -3.67 -11.48
C PRO A 313 -10.39 -2.32 -12.06
N GLU A 314 -11.54 -1.81 -11.62
CA GLU A 314 -12.05 -0.48 -11.96
C GLU A 314 -11.19 0.68 -11.43
N LEU A 315 -10.32 0.41 -10.45
CA LEU A 315 -9.35 1.35 -9.91
C LEU A 315 -7.98 1.22 -10.56
N MET A 316 -7.79 0.32 -11.53
CA MET A 316 -6.53 0.26 -12.27
C MET A 316 -6.34 1.53 -13.12
N PRO A 317 -5.10 2.06 -13.24
CA PRO A 317 -4.83 3.27 -14.02
C PRO A 317 -5.33 3.21 -15.46
N SER A 318 -5.26 2.03 -16.08
CA SER A 318 -5.76 1.75 -17.44
C SER A 318 -7.28 1.81 -17.54
N ALA A 319 -8.02 1.48 -16.48
CA ALA A 319 -9.48 1.50 -16.44
C ALA A 319 -10.05 2.89 -16.10
N LEU A 320 -9.23 3.77 -15.51
CA LEU A 320 -9.63 5.12 -15.15
C LEU A 320 -9.53 6.07 -16.35
N ARG A 321 -10.39 7.08 -16.42
CA ARG A 321 -10.24 8.16 -17.40
C ARG A 321 -9.22 9.21 -16.92
N MET A 322 -8.47 9.80 -17.85
CA MET A 322 -7.75 11.04 -17.53
C MET A 322 -8.75 12.18 -17.32
N ARG A 323 -8.54 12.99 -16.27
CA ARG A 323 -9.46 14.06 -15.85
C ARG A 323 -9.34 15.31 -16.70
N LEU A 324 -8.19 15.56 -17.30
CA LEU A 324 -7.97 16.73 -18.15
C LEU A 324 -7.86 16.29 -19.62
N PRO A 325 -8.37 17.11 -20.57
CA PRO A 325 -8.18 16.89 -21.99
C PRO A 325 -6.69 16.69 -22.36
N ALA A 326 -6.44 16.07 -23.51
CA ALA A 326 -5.10 16.08 -24.08
C ALA A 326 -4.71 17.53 -24.40
N TRP A 327 -3.44 17.88 -24.25
CA TRP A 327 -2.99 19.28 -24.39
C TRP A 327 -3.17 19.82 -25.82
N ASP A 328 -3.21 18.92 -26.81
CA ASP A 328 -3.34 19.16 -28.25
C ASP A 328 -4.77 18.99 -28.79
N ASP A 329 -5.74 18.72 -27.92
CA ASP A 329 -7.15 18.62 -28.30
C ASP A 329 -7.81 20.01 -28.39
N VAL A 330 -7.54 20.70 -29.51
CA VAL A 330 -7.98 22.08 -29.75
C VAL A 330 -9.50 22.22 -29.61
N ASP A 331 -10.27 21.24 -30.11
CA ASP A 331 -11.73 21.30 -30.09
C ASP A 331 -12.26 21.26 -28.65
N VAL A 332 -11.71 20.37 -27.81
CA VAL A 332 -12.09 20.29 -26.39
C VAL A 332 -11.65 21.55 -25.62
N TRP A 333 -10.46 22.09 -25.88
CA TRP A 333 -10.02 23.32 -25.21
C TRP A 333 -10.84 24.54 -25.61
N MET A 334 -11.17 24.70 -26.90
CA MET A 334 -12.05 25.77 -27.37
C MET A 334 -13.45 25.68 -26.74
N ALA A 335 -13.98 24.47 -26.51
CA ALA A 335 -15.23 24.27 -25.80
C ALA A 335 -15.11 24.68 -24.31
N VAL A 336 -14.03 24.28 -23.62
CA VAL A 336 -13.77 24.66 -22.21
C VAL A 336 -13.66 26.18 -22.05
N GLU A 337 -12.97 26.88 -22.96
CA GLU A 337 -12.80 28.34 -22.92
C GLU A 337 -14.10 29.10 -23.16
N LYS A 338 -14.93 28.61 -24.10
CA LYS A 338 -16.19 29.26 -24.48
C LYS A 338 -17.24 29.14 -23.38
N ASP A 339 -17.33 27.98 -22.76
CA ASP A 339 -18.40 27.69 -21.81
C ASP A 339 -17.94 27.86 -20.35
N GLY A 340 -16.63 27.91 -20.06
CA GLY A 340 -16.12 27.88 -18.68
C GLY A 340 -16.46 26.59 -17.92
N HIS A 341 -17.02 25.60 -18.64
CA HIS A 341 -17.63 24.41 -18.13
C HIS A 341 -16.88 23.19 -18.66
N SER A 342 -16.30 22.41 -17.76
CA SER A 342 -15.97 21.02 -18.06
C SER A 342 -17.20 20.17 -17.72
N GLU A 343 -17.51 19.15 -18.52
CA GLU A 343 -18.55 18.15 -18.21
C GLU A 343 -18.39 17.53 -16.80
N GLN A 344 -17.21 17.64 -16.20
CA GLN A 344 -16.93 17.27 -14.82
C GLN A 344 -17.71 18.10 -13.78
N ARG A 345 -17.94 19.41 -14.01
CA ARG A 345 -18.75 20.23 -13.12
C ARG A 345 -20.21 19.77 -13.15
N GLU A 346 -20.77 19.51 -14.35
CA GLU A 346 -22.12 18.96 -14.46
C GLU A 346 -22.24 17.57 -13.82
N GLN A 347 -21.25 16.69 -14.00
CA GLN A 347 -21.29 15.38 -13.38
C GLN A 347 -21.20 15.47 -11.84
N GLN A 348 -20.39 16.39 -11.32
CA GLN A 348 -20.32 16.68 -9.88
C GLN A 348 -21.62 17.30 -9.35
N GLU A 349 -22.23 18.23 -10.09
CA GLU A 349 -23.51 18.85 -9.74
C GLU A 349 -24.67 17.85 -9.83
N ARG A 350 -24.66 16.92 -10.79
CA ARG A 350 -25.63 15.81 -10.91
C ARG A 350 -25.49 14.82 -9.75
N VAL A 351 -24.27 14.49 -9.33
CA VAL A 351 -24.04 13.65 -8.13
C VAL A 351 -24.51 14.39 -6.87
N ARG A 352 -24.21 15.69 -6.75
CA ARG A 352 -24.66 16.53 -5.64
C ARG A 352 -26.18 16.68 -5.59
N ALA A 353 -26.84 16.81 -6.75
CA ALA A 353 -28.29 16.86 -6.89
C ALA A 353 -28.96 15.52 -6.60
N ARG A 354 -28.30 14.39 -6.92
CA ARG A 354 -28.76 13.04 -6.53
C ARG A 354 -28.65 12.80 -5.01
N GLY A 355 -27.64 13.37 -4.35
CA GLY A 355 -27.51 13.36 -2.88
C GLY A 355 -28.50 14.30 -2.18
N ALA A 356 -28.79 15.47 -2.76
CA ALA A 356 -29.74 16.44 -2.21
C ALA A 356 -31.22 16.05 -2.38
N GLY A 357 -31.53 15.07 -3.23
CA GLY A 357 -32.89 14.53 -3.43
C GLY A 357 -33.36 13.56 -2.34
N ARG A 358 -32.59 13.36 -1.26
CA ARG A 358 -32.90 12.44 -0.15
C ARG A 358 -33.24 13.14 1.17
N GLU A 359 -33.69 14.38 1.15
CA GLU A 359 -34.39 15.00 2.28
C GLU A 359 -35.79 15.45 1.86
N GLY A 360 -36.79 14.76 2.39
CA GLY A 360 -38.20 15.02 2.10
C GLY A 360 -39.15 13.85 2.36
N GLY A 361 -38.72 12.79 3.06
CA GLY A 361 -39.63 11.76 3.58
C GLY A 361 -40.15 12.15 4.96
N LYS A 362 -41.43 12.55 5.04
CA LYS A 362 -42.16 12.86 6.28
C LYS A 362 -41.84 11.88 7.41
N VAL A 363 -41.28 12.38 8.51
CA VAL A 363 -41.42 11.74 9.83
C VAL A 363 -42.89 11.89 10.23
N VAL A 364 -43.67 10.82 10.11
CA VAL A 364 -44.98 10.74 10.74
C VAL A 364 -44.72 10.53 12.23
N LYS A 365 -44.99 11.57 13.01
CA LYS A 365 -45.00 11.51 14.48
C LYS A 365 -46.21 10.65 14.88
N GLY A 366 -45.99 9.37 15.15
CA GLY A 366 -46.99 8.50 15.74
C GLY A 366 -47.14 8.85 17.22
N GLU A 367 -48.25 9.48 17.59
CA GLU A 367 -48.71 9.55 18.98
C GLU A 367 -49.04 8.14 19.44
N PHE A 368 -48.31 7.65 20.45
CA PHE A 368 -48.74 6.48 21.23
C PHE A 368 -49.66 6.98 22.33
N GLU A 369 -50.97 6.96 22.08
CA GLU A 369 -51.97 6.97 23.14
C GLU A 369 -51.98 5.58 23.81
N ALA A 370 -51.64 5.56 25.10
CA ALA A 370 -51.87 4.43 25.96
C ALA A 370 -53.38 4.33 26.24
N VAL A 371 -54.07 3.44 25.53
CA VAL A 371 -55.41 3.00 25.93
C VAL A 371 -55.24 1.86 26.92
N VAL A 372 -55.32 2.21 28.20
CA VAL A 372 -55.70 1.27 29.27
C VAL A 372 -57.19 1.02 29.10
N SER A 373 -57.58 -0.21 28.78
CA SER A 373 -58.96 -0.66 28.91
C SER A 373 -59.01 -1.78 29.94
N ASP A 374 -59.40 -1.42 31.16
CA ASP A 374 -60.08 -2.33 32.07
C ASP A 374 -61.53 -2.46 31.57
N THR A 375 -61.96 -3.68 31.24
CA THR A 375 -63.23 -4.26 31.74
C THR A 375 -63.27 -5.75 31.45
N GLU A 376 -63.75 -6.46 32.47
CA GLU A 376 -63.81 -7.89 32.67
C GLU A 376 -64.89 -8.62 31.84
N GLU A 377 -64.80 -9.96 31.92
CA GLU A 377 -65.90 -10.93 32.08
C GLU A 377 -66.37 -11.84 30.91
N ASN A 378 -66.35 -13.15 31.25
CA ASN A 378 -67.24 -14.26 30.83
C ASN A 378 -67.07 -14.90 29.45
N VAL A 379 -66.36 -16.04 29.35
CA VAL A 379 -66.80 -17.45 29.54
C VAL A 379 -65.63 -18.38 29.28
#